data_AF-A0A6H0V3D1-F1
#
_entry.id   AF-A0A6H0V3D1-F1
#
_cell.length_a   1.000
_cell.length_b   1.000
_cell.length_c   1.000
_cell.angle_alpha   90.00
_cell.angle_beta   90.00
_cell.angle_gamma   90.00
#
_symmetry.space_group_name_H-M   'P 1'
#
loop_
_entity.id
_entity.type
_entity.pdbx_description
1 polymer ?
#
loop_
_entity_poly.entity_id
_entity_poly.type
_entity_poly.pdbx_seq_one_letter_code
_entity_poly.pdbx_strand_id
1 'polypeptide(L)'
;MKEIVYQYKGINFVIYPLISAEQRKIEIFPENNFWDKQDMKPKDINIKLSLSEYLQLEKAEKIENWYFKPQLDKYLDYHIKHNLDISGIKNEWISNPGQICFLGKKHILKWEFKDEITNPLEYKFEISSAQITLFVSRILEKRVIKRRVVLMNFLKEQLAEVIKKIQPKYEDKLSLKPVDFEIYELLPQSKSNTIASAWYLKNLIQYTISMICSDLDLIEHTILHELLHHIHKDKGHSAKFYKDGEKFIEDFKLLHKFVIAPNTFYKKF
;
A
#
# COMPACT_ATOMS: atom_id res chain seq x y z
N MET A 1 -32.93 -4.03 2.79
CA MET A 1 -31.74 -3.53 2.06
C MET A 1 -31.65 -4.37 0.78
N LYS A 2 -31.49 -3.77 -0.41
CA LYS A 2 -31.45 -4.55 -1.66
C LYS A 2 -30.09 -5.21 -1.77
N GLU A 3 -30.04 -6.52 -1.67
CA GLU A 3 -28.82 -7.31 -1.85
C GLU A 3 -28.54 -7.48 -3.34
N ILE A 4 -27.29 -7.27 -3.74
CA ILE A 4 -26.84 -7.53 -5.10
C ILE A 4 -25.76 -8.61 -5.04
N VAL A 5 -26.09 -9.82 -5.53
CA VAL A 5 -25.12 -10.91 -5.62
C VAL A 5 -24.29 -10.74 -6.90
N TYR A 6 -22.97 -10.73 -6.73
CA TYR A 6 -21.99 -10.54 -7.79
C TYR A 6 -20.97 -11.68 -7.78
N GLN A 7 -20.96 -12.51 -8.82
CA GLN A 7 -19.98 -13.59 -8.94
C GLN A 7 -18.71 -13.08 -9.62
N TYR A 8 -17.58 -13.20 -8.93
CA TYR A 8 -16.28 -12.75 -9.41
C TYR A 8 -15.19 -13.80 -9.17
N LYS A 9 -14.55 -14.29 -10.25
CA LYS A 9 -13.53 -15.37 -10.22
C LYS A 9 -13.94 -16.59 -9.38
N GLY A 10 -15.21 -16.98 -9.45
CA GLY A 10 -15.75 -18.14 -8.71
C GLY A 10 -16.08 -17.86 -7.24
N ILE A 11 -15.91 -16.63 -6.76
CA ILE A 11 -16.34 -16.18 -5.43
C ILE A 11 -17.61 -15.34 -5.59
N ASN A 12 -18.66 -15.68 -4.86
CA ASN A 12 -19.84 -14.82 -4.80
C ASN A 12 -19.60 -13.69 -3.79
N PHE A 13 -19.92 -12.46 -4.17
CA PHE A 13 -19.90 -11.28 -3.33
C PHE A 13 -21.32 -10.74 -3.19
N VAL A 14 -21.77 -10.50 -1.97
CA VAL A 14 -23.00 -9.78 -1.66
C VAL A 14 -22.65 -8.30 -1.48
N ILE A 15 -23.26 -7.45 -2.28
CA ILE A 15 -23.06 -6.00 -2.25
C ILE A 15 -24.30 -5.36 -1.65
N TYR A 16 -24.10 -4.61 -0.58
CA TYR A 16 -25.12 -3.80 0.08
C TYR A 16 -24.89 -2.33 -0.27
N PRO A 17 -25.74 -1.72 -1.10
CA PRO A 17 -25.79 -0.28 -1.21
C PRO A 17 -26.33 0.30 0.10
N LEU A 18 -25.46 0.99 0.85
CA LEU A 18 -25.87 1.67 2.08
C LEU A 18 -26.75 2.85 1.71
N ILE A 19 -27.99 2.83 2.23
CA ILE A 19 -29.08 3.77 1.93
C ILE A 19 -28.88 5.10 2.69
N SER A 20 -27.70 5.68 2.58
CA SER A 20 -27.45 7.05 3.01
C SER A 20 -26.98 7.83 1.79
N ALA A 21 -27.88 8.64 1.21
CA ALA A 21 -27.59 9.53 0.09
C ALA A 21 -26.41 10.49 0.37
N GLU A 22 -26.12 10.72 1.66
CA GLU A 22 -25.01 11.54 2.14
C GLU A 22 -23.66 10.80 2.09
N GLN A 23 -23.64 9.49 2.34
CA GLN A 23 -22.39 8.74 2.42
C GLN A 23 -21.95 8.15 1.07
N ARG A 24 -22.90 7.78 0.20
CA ARG A 24 -22.64 7.18 -1.13
C ARG A 24 -21.66 6.00 -1.02
N LYS A 25 -21.95 5.07 -0.12
CA LYS A 25 -21.10 3.91 0.16
C LYS A 25 -21.77 2.61 -0.24
N ILE A 26 -20.96 1.64 -0.66
CA ILE A 26 -21.35 0.23 -0.72
C ILE A 26 -20.50 -0.55 0.28
N GLU A 27 -21.12 -1.54 0.91
CA GLU A 27 -20.43 -2.58 1.68
C GLU A 27 -20.41 -3.85 0.84
N ILE A 28 -19.23 -4.47 0.72
CA ILE A 28 -19.06 -5.72 -0.02
C ILE A 28 -18.68 -6.82 0.95
N PHE A 29 -19.46 -7.91 0.92
CA PHE A 29 -19.21 -9.11 1.69
C PHE A 29 -19.03 -10.29 0.75
N PRO A 30 -17.97 -11.08 0.88
CA PRO A 30 -17.92 -12.40 0.25
C PRO A 30 -19.00 -13.32 0.85
N GLU A 31 -19.70 -14.09 0.03
CA GLU A 31 -20.78 -14.99 0.44
C GLU A 31 -20.21 -16.19 1.21
N ASN A 32 -20.22 -16.08 2.55
CA ASN A 32 -20.08 -17.01 3.67
C ASN A 32 -19.25 -18.32 3.61
N ASN A 33 -18.88 -18.91 2.47
CA ASN A 33 -18.18 -20.21 2.47
C ASN A 33 -16.64 -20.12 2.44
N PHE A 34 -16.07 -18.94 2.19
CA PHE A 34 -14.61 -18.78 2.07
C PHE A 34 -13.92 -18.52 3.42
N TRP A 35 -14.63 -17.92 4.38
CA TRP A 35 -14.03 -17.32 5.59
C TRP A 35 -14.13 -18.20 6.85
N ASP A 36 -15.13 -19.07 6.92
CA ASP A 36 -15.29 -20.04 8.02
C ASP A 36 -14.10 -21.00 8.15
N LYS A 37 -13.25 -21.11 7.12
CA LYS A 37 -12.04 -21.93 7.12
C LYS A 37 -10.77 -21.22 7.61
N GLN A 38 -10.77 -19.90 7.80
CA GLN A 38 -9.56 -19.12 8.09
C GLN A 38 -9.61 -18.27 9.37
N ASP A 39 -10.63 -18.43 10.23
CA ASP A 39 -10.77 -17.68 11.50
C ASP A 39 -10.70 -16.14 11.32
N MET A 40 -11.01 -15.67 10.12
CA MET A 40 -10.98 -14.26 9.74
C MET A 40 -12.40 -13.71 9.82
N LYS A 41 -12.67 -12.83 10.78
CA LYS A 41 -13.93 -12.06 10.81
C LYS A 41 -13.97 -11.17 9.56
N PRO A 42 -15.03 -11.20 8.75
CA PRO A 42 -15.15 -10.31 7.60
C PRO A 42 -15.08 -8.87 8.10
N LYS A 43 -14.07 -8.12 7.65
CA LYS A 43 -14.02 -6.67 7.85
C LYS A 43 -14.84 -6.03 6.73
N ASP A 44 -15.83 -5.22 7.10
CA ASP A 44 -16.68 -4.50 6.16
C ASP A 44 -15.85 -3.65 5.20
N ILE A 45 -15.93 -3.96 3.90
CA ILE A 45 -15.23 -3.20 2.87
C ILE A 45 -16.11 -2.02 2.47
N ASN A 46 -15.80 -0.84 3.00
CA ASN A 46 -16.51 0.39 2.72
C ASN A 46 -15.96 1.10 1.47
N ILE A 47 -16.73 1.13 0.38
CA ILE A 47 -16.32 1.79 -0.88
C ILE A 47 -17.14 3.05 -1.09
N LYS A 48 -16.46 4.20 -1.21
CA LYS A 48 -17.12 5.47 -1.56
C LYS A 48 -17.26 5.62 -3.08
N LEU A 49 -18.50 5.82 -3.51
CA LEU A 49 -18.91 6.03 -4.90
C LEU A 49 -19.17 7.50 -5.21
N SER A 50 -19.05 7.86 -6.48
CA SER A 50 -19.62 9.10 -7.00
C SER A 50 -21.15 9.03 -7.00
N LEU A 51 -21.81 10.19 -7.11
CA LEU A 51 -23.28 10.26 -7.14
C LEU A 51 -23.86 9.48 -8.34
N SER A 52 -23.23 9.58 -9.50
CA SER A 52 -23.65 8.88 -10.70
C SER A 52 -23.53 7.37 -10.57
N GLU A 53 -22.45 6.86 -9.97
CA GLU A 53 -22.24 5.43 -9.74
C GLU A 53 -23.26 4.89 -8.71
N TYR A 54 -23.50 5.63 -7.63
CA TYR A 54 -24.47 5.27 -6.60
C TYR A 54 -25.90 5.19 -7.18
N LEU A 55 -26.34 6.21 -7.91
CA LEU A 55 -27.68 6.26 -8.49
C LEU A 55 -27.91 5.18 -9.57
N GLN A 56 -26.85 4.76 -10.26
CA GLN A 56 -26.92 3.66 -11.22
C GLN A 56 -27.05 2.30 -10.51
N LEU A 57 -26.27 2.08 -9.45
CA LEU A 57 -26.35 0.88 -8.62
C LEU A 57 -27.71 0.70 -7.94
N GLU A 58 -28.27 1.78 -7.41
CA GLU A 58 -29.57 1.76 -6.72
C GLU A 58 -30.72 1.31 -7.65
N LYS A 59 -30.62 1.68 -8.93
CA LYS A 59 -31.59 1.33 -9.96
C LYS A 59 -31.35 -0.04 -10.61
N ALA A 60 -30.18 -0.63 -10.43
CA ALA A 60 -29.80 -1.88 -11.07
C ALA A 60 -30.43 -3.09 -10.35
N GLU A 61 -31.00 -4.03 -11.10
CA GLU A 61 -31.36 -5.37 -10.58
C GLU A 61 -30.15 -6.32 -10.61
N LYS A 62 -29.18 -6.08 -11.51
CA LYS A 62 -27.91 -6.81 -11.65
C LYS A 62 -26.78 -5.85 -12.05
N ILE A 63 -25.54 -6.17 -11.67
CA ILE A 63 -24.35 -5.40 -12.06
C ILE A 63 -23.93 -5.79 -13.49
N GLU A 64 -24.70 -5.35 -14.47
CA GLU A 64 -24.43 -5.61 -15.89
C GLU A 64 -24.04 -4.35 -16.67
N ASN A 65 -23.96 -3.20 -16.00
CA ASN A 65 -23.53 -1.97 -16.64
C ASN A 65 -22.06 -2.08 -17.07
N TRP A 66 -21.83 -1.98 -18.38
CA TRP A 66 -20.52 -2.07 -19.03
C TRP A 66 -19.47 -1.08 -18.49
N TYR A 67 -19.90 0.03 -17.89
CA TYR A 67 -18.99 1.00 -17.27
C TYR A 67 -18.68 0.67 -15.80
N PHE A 68 -19.70 0.28 -15.04
CA PHE A 68 -19.57 0.04 -13.60
C PHE A 68 -18.91 -1.32 -13.29
N LYS A 69 -19.23 -2.35 -14.07
CA LYS A 69 -18.71 -3.71 -13.89
C LYS A 69 -17.18 -3.80 -13.99
N PRO A 70 -16.51 -3.23 -15.03
CA PRO A 70 -15.05 -3.27 -15.08
C PRO A 70 -14.38 -2.57 -13.90
N GLN A 71 -14.94 -1.44 -13.44
CA GLN A 71 -14.42 -0.71 -12.29
C GLN A 71 -14.57 -1.51 -10.99
N LEU A 72 -15.68 -2.22 -10.83
CA LEU A 72 -15.90 -3.12 -9.71
C LEU A 72 -14.97 -4.35 -9.77
N ASP A 73 -14.78 -4.95 -10.94
CA ASP A 73 -13.87 -6.08 -11.15
C ASP A 73 -12.43 -5.71 -10.79
N LYS A 74 -11.96 -4.55 -11.27
CA LYS A 74 -10.66 -3.98 -10.91
C LYS A 74 -10.54 -3.75 -9.41
N TYR A 75 -11.57 -3.20 -8.78
CA TYR A 75 -11.61 -3.03 -7.33
C TYR A 75 -11.48 -4.36 -6.59
N LEU A 76 -12.25 -5.37 -7.00
CA LEU A 76 -12.25 -6.69 -6.36
C LEU A 76 -10.92 -7.44 -6.59
N ASP A 77 -10.37 -7.39 -7.80
CA ASP A 77 -9.03 -7.92 -8.09
C ASP A 77 -7.98 -7.29 -7.22
N TYR A 78 -8.00 -5.97 -7.12
CA TYR A 78 -7.09 -5.26 -6.27
C TYR A 78 -7.30 -5.64 -4.79
N HIS A 79 -8.55 -5.69 -4.33
CA HIS A 79 -8.85 -5.99 -2.93
C HIS A 79 -8.40 -7.41 -2.54
N ILE A 80 -8.64 -8.39 -3.43
CA ILE A 80 -8.18 -9.76 -3.27
C ILE A 80 -6.65 -9.83 -3.26
N LYS A 81 -6.00 -9.14 -4.20
CA LYS A 81 -4.54 -9.19 -4.37
C LYS A 81 -3.78 -8.45 -3.28
N HIS A 82 -4.32 -7.35 -2.76
CA HIS A 82 -3.59 -6.41 -1.91
C HIS A 82 -4.19 -6.31 -0.50
N ASN A 83 -5.51 -6.19 -0.32
CA ASN A 83 -6.06 -5.96 1.03
C ASN A 83 -6.20 -7.23 1.89
N LEU A 84 -6.38 -8.41 1.27
CA LEU A 84 -6.42 -9.69 1.98
C LEU A 84 -5.10 -9.96 2.73
N ASP A 85 -3.96 -9.57 2.16
CA ASP A 85 -2.65 -9.67 2.80
C ASP A 85 -2.31 -8.44 3.67
N ILE A 86 -2.74 -7.24 3.31
CA ILE A 86 -2.32 -5.97 3.96
C ILE A 86 -2.99 -5.72 5.32
N SER A 87 -4.16 -6.27 5.62
CA SER A 87 -4.98 -5.86 6.78
C SER A 87 -4.41 -6.19 8.19
N GLY A 88 -3.25 -6.85 8.27
CA GLY A 88 -2.49 -7.08 9.51
C GLY A 88 -1.10 -6.40 9.58
N ILE A 89 -0.61 -5.80 8.49
CA ILE A 89 0.84 -5.66 8.28
C ILE A 89 1.46 -4.37 8.85
N LYS A 90 0.68 -3.30 9.05
CA LYS A 90 1.24 -1.93 9.10
C LYS A 90 1.98 -1.54 10.39
N ASN A 91 2.03 -2.40 11.40
CA ASN A 91 2.87 -2.26 12.61
C ASN A 91 3.52 -3.57 13.08
N GLU A 92 3.45 -4.66 12.29
CA GLU A 92 3.84 -6.00 12.74
C GLU A 92 5.30 -6.12 13.18
N TRP A 93 6.21 -5.26 12.69
CA TRP A 93 7.61 -5.25 13.15
C TRP A 93 7.76 -4.84 14.63
N ILE A 94 6.86 -3.99 15.14
CA ILE A 94 6.79 -3.61 16.56
C ILE A 94 6.04 -4.69 17.35
N SER A 95 5.02 -5.29 16.73
CA SER A 95 4.05 -6.16 17.41
C SER A 95 4.47 -7.63 17.50
N ASN A 96 5.23 -8.14 16.52
CA ASN A 96 5.63 -9.56 16.41
C ASN A 96 7.14 -9.67 16.12
N PRO A 97 8.01 -9.64 17.16
CA PRO A 97 9.45 -9.81 16.96
C PRO A 97 9.74 -11.17 16.29
N GLY A 98 10.22 -11.13 15.05
CA GLY A 98 10.54 -12.31 14.23
C GLY A 98 9.79 -12.40 12.90
N GLN A 99 8.80 -11.53 12.66
CA GLN A 99 8.15 -11.37 11.36
C GLN A 99 8.21 -9.92 10.89
N ILE A 100 8.35 -9.73 9.58
CA ILE A 100 8.38 -8.43 8.93
C ILE A 100 7.61 -8.50 7.61
N CYS A 101 6.90 -7.42 7.25
CA CYS A 101 6.43 -7.28 5.88
C CYS A 101 7.47 -6.59 5.01
N PHE A 102 7.71 -7.17 3.85
CA PHE A 102 8.61 -6.64 2.85
C PHE A 102 7.99 -6.82 1.48
N LEU A 103 7.83 -5.71 0.74
CA LEU A 103 7.23 -5.67 -0.59
C LEU A 103 5.85 -6.36 -0.64
N GLY A 104 5.02 -6.11 0.37
CA GLY A 104 3.65 -6.62 0.49
C GLY A 104 3.54 -8.06 1.01
N LYS A 105 4.67 -8.74 1.28
CA LYS A 105 4.70 -10.13 1.75
C LYS A 105 5.22 -10.25 3.17
N LYS A 106 4.62 -11.13 3.95
CA LYS A 106 5.13 -11.49 5.28
C LYS A 106 6.36 -12.39 5.15
N HIS A 107 7.43 -12.03 5.85
CA HIS A 107 8.69 -12.77 5.89
C HIS A 107 9.10 -13.02 7.34
N ILE A 108 9.74 -14.15 7.59
CA ILE A 108 10.42 -14.41 8.86
C ILE A 108 11.72 -13.61 8.85
N LEU A 109 11.96 -12.81 9.89
CA LEU A 109 13.21 -12.08 10.08
C LEU A 109 14.16 -12.92 10.95
N LYS A 110 15.26 -13.38 10.36
CA LYS A 110 16.34 -14.08 11.07
C LYS A 110 17.56 -13.19 11.24
N TRP A 111 18.18 -13.32 12.40
CA TRP A 111 19.45 -12.66 12.72
C TRP A 111 20.52 -13.73 12.81
N GLU A 112 21.56 -13.61 12.00
CA GLU A 112 22.75 -14.44 12.09
C GLU A 112 23.93 -13.61 12.61
N PHE A 113 24.55 -14.10 13.67
CA PHE A 113 25.64 -13.40 14.35
C PHE A 113 26.98 -13.95 13.87
N LYS A 114 27.80 -13.05 13.32
CA LYS A 114 29.07 -13.35 12.67
C LYS A 114 30.22 -12.66 13.40
N ASP A 115 31.32 -13.36 13.59
CA ASP A 115 32.51 -12.83 14.26
C ASP A 115 33.35 -11.96 13.32
N GLU A 116 33.28 -12.25 12.01
CA GLU A 116 33.98 -11.52 10.97
C GLU A 116 33.42 -10.10 10.71
N ILE A 117 32.17 -9.83 11.09
CA ILE A 117 31.58 -8.49 11.01
C ILE A 117 31.93 -7.74 12.30
N THR A 118 32.89 -6.82 12.22
CA THR A 118 33.39 -6.09 13.39
C THR A 118 32.67 -4.76 13.62
N ASN A 119 32.17 -4.12 12.55
CA ASN A 119 31.42 -2.88 12.64
C ASN A 119 29.96 -3.14 13.04
N PRO A 120 29.45 -2.55 14.15
CA PRO A 120 28.08 -2.76 14.61
C PRO A 120 26.97 -2.23 13.68
N LEU A 121 27.30 -1.44 12.65
CA LEU A 121 26.34 -0.95 11.66
C LEU A 121 26.46 -1.67 10.31
N GLU A 122 27.51 -2.45 10.12
CA GLU A 122 27.69 -3.26 8.90
C GLU A 122 26.82 -4.52 8.98
N TYR A 123 26.26 -4.90 7.84
CA TYR A 123 25.48 -6.10 7.70
C TYR A 123 25.55 -6.63 6.27
N LYS A 124 25.29 -7.93 6.13
CA LYS A 124 24.93 -8.56 4.85
C LYS A 124 23.52 -9.08 4.95
N PHE A 125 22.90 -9.39 3.81
CA PHE A 125 21.54 -9.91 3.80
C PHE A 125 21.33 -10.99 2.74
N GLU A 126 20.37 -11.85 3.02
CA GLU A 126 19.78 -12.79 2.06
C GLU A 126 18.26 -12.67 2.13
N ILE A 127 17.62 -12.62 0.96
CA ILE A 127 16.16 -12.53 0.83
C ILE A 127 15.68 -13.75 0.05
N SER A 128 14.76 -14.50 0.66
CA SER A 128 14.02 -15.60 0.04
C SER A 128 12.52 -15.28 0.04
N SER A 129 11.71 -16.13 -0.58
CA SER A 129 10.25 -15.92 -0.68
C SER A 129 9.53 -15.82 0.67
N ALA A 130 10.08 -16.40 1.74
CA ALA A 130 9.45 -16.48 3.06
C ALA A 130 10.31 -15.93 4.20
N GLN A 131 11.57 -15.56 3.94
CA GLN A 131 12.54 -15.23 4.99
C GLN A 131 13.52 -14.15 4.53
N ILE A 132 13.82 -13.22 5.43
CA ILE A 132 14.95 -12.29 5.35
C ILE A 132 15.95 -12.67 6.44
N THR A 133 17.20 -12.92 6.05
CA THR A 133 18.29 -13.13 7.00
C THR A 133 19.20 -11.91 7.00
N LEU A 134 19.44 -11.31 8.16
CA LEU A 134 20.45 -10.28 8.36
C LEU A 134 21.66 -10.88 9.09
N PHE A 135 22.80 -10.86 8.41
CA PHE A 135 24.09 -11.26 8.97
C PHE A 135 24.75 -10.04 9.58
N VAL A 136 24.98 -10.05 10.89
CA VAL A 136 25.45 -8.90 11.66
C VAL A 136 26.55 -9.29 12.64
N SER A 137 27.26 -8.29 13.17
CA SER A 137 28.26 -8.50 14.22
C SER A 137 27.70 -9.25 15.43
N ARG A 138 28.45 -10.23 15.96
CA ARG A 138 28.10 -10.93 17.20
C ARG A 138 27.91 -10.00 18.40
N ILE A 139 28.55 -8.83 18.41
CA ILE A 139 28.35 -7.80 19.44
C ILE A 139 26.88 -7.34 19.53
N LEU A 140 26.09 -7.49 18.47
CA LEU A 140 24.68 -7.09 18.42
C LEU A 140 23.71 -8.12 19.01
N GLU A 141 24.15 -9.34 19.33
CA GLU A 141 23.30 -10.45 19.78
C GLU A 141 22.39 -10.04 20.95
N LYS A 142 22.97 -9.39 21.94
CA LYS A 142 22.26 -8.90 23.14
C LYS A 142 21.80 -7.44 23.03
N ARG A 143 21.99 -6.77 21.89
CA ARG A 143 21.77 -5.31 21.73
C ARG A 143 20.59 -5.00 20.81
N VAL A 144 19.36 -5.23 21.30
CA VAL A 144 18.09 -5.03 20.56
C VAL A 144 17.99 -3.65 19.91
N ILE A 145 18.28 -2.57 20.63
CA ILE A 145 18.17 -1.19 20.11
C ILE A 145 19.10 -0.98 18.90
N LYS A 146 20.31 -1.54 18.95
CA LYS A 146 21.27 -1.43 17.85
C LYS A 146 20.84 -2.29 16.64
N ARG A 147 20.24 -3.45 16.87
CA ARG A 147 19.63 -4.27 15.80
C ARG A 147 18.51 -3.52 15.07
N ARG A 148 17.71 -2.71 15.78
CA ARG A 148 16.70 -1.84 15.13
C ARG A 148 17.35 -0.87 14.14
N VAL A 149 18.48 -0.25 14.49
CA VAL A 149 19.19 0.67 13.58
C VAL A 149 19.65 -0.05 12.31
N VAL A 150 20.22 -1.25 12.45
CA VAL A 150 20.61 -2.09 11.30
C VAL A 150 19.41 -2.43 10.42
N LEU A 151 18.28 -2.84 11.02
CA LEU A 151 17.06 -3.13 10.28
C LEU A 151 16.55 -1.91 9.52
N MET A 152 16.55 -0.72 10.14
CA MET A 152 16.13 0.51 9.48
C MET A 152 17.06 0.87 8.32
N ASN A 153 18.37 0.67 8.46
CA ASN A 153 19.31 0.89 7.35
C ASN A 153 19.02 -0.07 6.19
N PHE A 154 18.83 -1.36 6.49
CA PHE A 154 18.42 -2.36 5.50
C PHE A 154 17.16 -1.95 4.75
N LEU A 155 16.07 -1.63 5.46
CA LEU A 155 14.81 -1.26 4.83
C LEU A 155 14.93 0.03 4.00
N LYS A 156 15.72 1.00 4.46
CA LYS A 156 15.98 2.25 3.74
C LYS A 156 16.75 1.99 2.45
N GLU A 157 17.79 1.16 2.50
CA GLU A 157 18.57 0.79 1.32
C GLU A 157 17.71 0.02 0.32
N GLN A 158 16.93 -0.96 0.77
CA GLN A 158 16.03 -1.71 -0.13
C GLN A 158 14.99 -0.80 -0.79
N LEU A 159 14.38 0.13 -0.04
CA LEU A 159 13.44 1.10 -0.61
C LEU A 159 14.13 2.04 -1.60
N ALA A 160 15.35 2.48 -1.32
CA ALA A 160 16.13 3.31 -2.24
C ALA A 160 16.39 2.59 -3.57
N GLU A 161 16.77 1.32 -3.53
CA GLU A 161 17.00 0.52 -4.74
C GLU A 161 15.70 0.33 -5.56
N VAL A 162 14.57 0.14 -4.89
CA VAL A 162 13.26 0.09 -5.56
C VAL A 162 12.92 1.42 -6.23
N ILE A 163 13.10 2.54 -5.54
CA ILE A 163 12.84 3.88 -6.10
C ILE A 163 13.76 4.16 -7.29
N LYS A 164 15.07 3.92 -7.17
CA LYS A 164 16.05 4.09 -8.27
C LYS A 164 15.71 3.27 -9.50
N LYS A 165 15.05 2.12 -9.35
CA LYS A 165 14.62 1.28 -10.46
C LYS A 165 13.32 1.78 -11.11
N ILE A 166 12.42 2.37 -10.34
CA ILE A 166 11.06 2.73 -10.78
C ILE A 166 10.99 4.17 -11.25
N GLN A 167 11.47 5.13 -10.44
CA GLN A 167 11.30 6.56 -10.66
C GLN A 167 11.83 7.03 -12.02
N PRO A 168 13.05 6.64 -12.48
CA PRO A 168 13.57 7.09 -13.77
C PRO A 168 12.69 6.67 -14.96
N LYS A 169 12.04 5.50 -14.88
CA LYS A 169 11.13 5.03 -15.94
C LYS A 169 9.95 5.99 -16.13
N TYR A 170 9.47 6.58 -15.05
CA TYR A 170 8.36 7.52 -15.08
C TYR A 170 8.81 8.94 -15.38
N GLU A 171 9.98 9.35 -14.88
CA GLU A 171 10.60 10.63 -15.26
C GLU A 171 10.75 10.72 -16.78
N ASP A 172 11.28 9.67 -17.42
CA ASP A 172 11.42 9.59 -18.88
C ASP A 172 10.06 9.66 -19.58
N LYS A 173 9.09 8.85 -19.14
CA LYS A 173 7.72 8.80 -19.72
C LYS A 173 6.96 10.12 -19.56
N LEU A 174 7.25 10.87 -18.51
CA LEU A 174 6.64 12.17 -18.19
C LEU A 174 7.45 13.35 -18.74
N SER A 175 8.60 13.09 -19.38
CA SER A 175 9.55 14.11 -19.83
C SER A 175 9.97 15.08 -18.72
N LEU A 176 10.14 14.55 -17.49
CA LEU A 176 10.63 15.29 -16.34
C LEU A 176 12.15 15.27 -16.29
N LYS A 177 12.74 16.31 -15.70
CA LYS A 177 14.14 16.23 -15.26
C LYS A 177 14.24 15.23 -14.09
N PRO A 178 15.40 14.59 -13.88
CA PRO A 178 15.61 13.75 -12.72
C PRO A 178 15.20 14.47 -11.44
N VAL A 179 14.36 13.84 -10.64
CA VAL A 179 13.83 14.36 -9.38
C VAL A 179 14.61 13.70 -8.24
N ASP A 180 15.14 14.50 -7.31
CA ASP A 180 15.85 13.94 -6.18
C ASP A 180 14.87 13.22 -5.25
N PHE A 181 15.37 12.29 -4.43
CA PHE A 181 14.55 11.69 -3.39
C PHE A 181 15.26 11.54 -2.06
N GLU A 182 14.48 11.60 -1.00
CA GLU A 182 14.90 11.36 0.38
C GLU A 182 14.01 10.28 1.02
N ILE A 183 14.61 9.42 1.83
CA ILE A 183 13.86 8.44 2.63
C ILE A 183 14.02 8.78 4.11
N TYR A 184 12.89 8.96 4.80
CA TYR A 184 12.84 9.33 6.21
C TYR A 184 11.98 8.35 7.03
N GLU A 185 12.20 8.34 8.35
CA GLU A 185 11.38 7.60 9.30
C GLU A 185 10.31 8.52 9.89
N LEU A 186 9.04 8.09 9.87
CA LEU A 186 8.01 8.75 10.67
C LEU A 186 8.20 8.35 12.13
N LEU A 187 8.45 9.33 12.98
CA LEU A 187 8.49 9.09 14.43
C LEU A 187 7.11 8.60 14.90
N PRO A 188 7.02 7.68 15.87
CA PRO A 188 5.75 7.17 16.40
C PRO A 188 4.78 8.23 16.90
N GLN A 189 5.29 9.42 17.24
CA GLN A 189 4.51 10.55 17.76
C GLN A 189 4.11 11.55 16.66
N SER A 190 4.51 11.29 15.41
CA SER A 190 4.16 12.13 14.27
C SER A 190 2.66 12.06 14.02
N LYS A 191 2.02 13.23 13.93
CA LYS A 191 0.62 13.36 13.48
C LYS A 191 0.48 13.18 11.97
N SER A 192 1.59 13.14 11.23
CA SER A 192 1.58 12.97 9.78
C SER A 192 1.42 11.51 9.43
N ASN A 193 0.45 11.24 8.56
CA ASN A 193 0.21 9.93 7.98
C ASN A 193 0.61 9.87 6.50
N THR A 194 1.31 10.89 6.02
CA THR A 194 1.76 11.01 4.65
C THR A 194 2.87 10.00 4.38
N ILE A 195 2.64 9.07 3.45
CA ILE A 195 3.62 8.03 3.10
C ILE A 195 4.69 8.50 2.11
N ALA A 196 4.36 9.53 1.32
CA ALA A 196 5.25 10.19 0.38
C ALA A 196 4.76 11.62 0.14
N SER A 197 5.65 12.53 -0.22
CA SER A 197 5.32 13.92 -0.49
C SER A 197 6.24 14.53 -1.54
N ALA A 198 5.64 15.08 -2.59
CA ALA A 198 6.33 15.88 -3.60
C ALA A 198 6.61 17.30 -3.10
N TRP A 199 7.87 17.70 -3.16
CA TRP A 199 8.34 19.07 -2.95
C TRP A 199 8.76 19.64 -4.31
N TYR A 200 7.77 19.91 -5.17
CA TYR A 200 8.02 20.33 -6.55
C TYR A 200 8.88 21.59 -6.68
N LEU A 201 8.85 22.51 -5.70
CA LEU A 201 9.72 23.70 -5.67
C LEU A 201 11.19 23.36 -5.44
N LYS A 202 11.48 22.25 -4.75
CA LYS A 202 12.83 21.76 -4.46
C LYS A 202 13.28 20.66 -5.42
N ASN A 203 12.44 20.28 -6.38
CA ASN A 203 12.65 19.12 -7.24
C ASN A 203 12.99 17.84 -6.45
N LEU A 204 12.25 17.60 -5.37
CA LEU A 204 12.51 16.53 -4.41
C LEU A 204 11.22 15.77 -4.08
N ILE A 205 11.30 14.44 -3.96
CA ILE A 205 10.24 13.61 -3.37
C ILE A 205 10.74 13.01 -2.06
N GLN A 206 9.96 13.15 -0.99
CA GLN A 206 10.27 12.51 0.28
C GLN A 206 9.39 11.27 0.46
N TYR A 207 10.00 10.12 0.75
CA TYR A 207 9.32 8.85 0.98
C TYR A 207 9.52 8.41 2.44
N THR A 208 8.47 7.84 3.02
CA THR A 208 8.57 7.19 4.34
C THR A 208 9.13 5.79 4.19
N ILE A 209 9.98 5.37 5.13
CA ILE A 209 10.56 4.02 5.11
C ILE A 209 9.49 2.91 5.13
N SER A 210 8.33 3.16 5.76
CA SER A 210 7.21 2.21 5.83
C SER A 210 6.58 1.88 4.48
N MET A 211 6.87 2.67 3.44
CA MET A 211 6.48 2.37 2.06
C MET A 211 7.00 1.02 1.59
N ILE A 212 8.17 0.56 2.08
CA ILE A 212 8.76 -0.75 1.74
C ILE A 212 7.88 -1.94 2.15
N CYS A 213 6.94 -1.74 3.07
CA CYS A 213 6.00 -2.76 3.51
C CYS A 213 4.81 -2.93 2.56
N SER A 214 4.68 -2.09 1.54
CA SER A 214 3.58 -2.16 0.56
C SER A 214 3.97 -3.04 -0.62
N ASP A 215 2.99 -3.60 -1.32
CA ASP A 215 3.23 -4.30 -2.59
C ASP A 215 3.94 -3.41 -3.60
N LEU A 216 4.73 -4.04 -4.47
CA LEU A 216 5.51 -3.32 -5.48
C LEU A 216 4.64 -2.41 -6.37
N ASP A 217 3.45 -2.87 -6.77
CA ASP A 217 2.51 -2.11 -7.58
C ASP A 217 2.02 -0.84 -6.86
N LEU A 218 1.86 -0.90 -5.54
CA LEU A 218 1.48 0.26 -4.71
C LEU A 218 2.64 1.24 -4.55
N ILE A 219 3.85 0.71 -4.40
CA ILE A 219 5.06 1.52 -4.36
C ILE A 219 5.20 2.26 -5.70
N GLU A 220 5.03 1.55 -6.81
CA GLU A 220 5.07 2.09 -8.16
C GLU A 220 4.02 3.18 -8.39
N HIS A 221 2.77 2.92 -8.00
CA HIS A 221 1.70 3.91 -8.02
C HIS A 221 2.05 5.16 -7.21
N THR A 222 2.61 4.99 -6.00
CA THR A 222 2.97 6.11 -5.12
C THR A 222 4.07 6.97 -5.73
N ILE A 223 5.08 6.34 -6.34
CA ILE A 223 6.15 7.08 -7.05
C ILE A 223 5.57 7.88 -8.21
N LEU A 224 4.73 7.26 -9.05
CA LEU A 224 4.07 7.97 -10.16
C LEU A 224 3.18 9.11 -9.65
N HIS A 225 2.46 8.89 -8.55
CA HIS A 225 1.61 9.90 -7.92
C HIS A 225 2.39 11.16 -7.53
N GLU A 226 3.52 10.98 -6.85
CA GLU A 226 4.35 12.11 -6.45
C GLU A 226 4.99 12.79 -7.67
N LEU A 227 5.45 12.05 -8.68
CA LEU A 227 5.96 12.63 -9.92
C LEU A 227 4.91 13.45 -10.67
N LEU A 228 3.65 13.01 -10.69
CA LEU A 228 2.57 13.77 -11.31
C LEU A 228 2.32 15.11 -10.58
N HIS A 229 2.58 15.20 -9.27
CA HIS A 229 2.54 16.48 -8.56
C HIS A 229 3.66 17.46 -8.99
N HIS A 230 4.73 16.99 -9.64
CA HIS A 230 5.72 17.89 -10.27
C HIS A 230 5.20 18.52 -11.58
N ILE A 231 4.24 17.87 -12.25
CA ILE A 231 3.57 18.39 -13.46
C ILE A 231 2.37 19.24 -13.07
N HIS A 232 1.50 18.65 -12.25
CA HIS A 232 0.27 19.24 -11.73
C HIS A 232 0.59 19.90 -10.39
N LYS A 233 1.17 21.11 -10.47
CA LYS A 233 1.67 21.88 -9.31
C LYS A 233 0.57 22.35 -8.35
N ASP A 234 -0.68 22.06 -8.66
CA ASP A 234 -1.79 22.20 -7.73
C ASP A 234 -1.69 21.14 -6.63
N LYS A 235 -2.04 21.52 -5.39
CA LYS A 235 -2.04 20.59 -4.24
C LYS A 235 -3.15 19.53 -4.32
N GLY A 236 -3.96 19.54 -5.37
CA GLY A 236 -5.12 18.68 -5.54
C GLY A 236 -4.92 17.63 -6.62
N HIS A 237 -5.90 16.74 -6.74
CA HIS A 237 -5.95 15.73 -7.79
C HIS A 237 -7.05 16.08 -8.79
N SER A 238 -6.71 16.98 -9.72
CA SER A 238 -7.64 17.37 -10.78
C SER A 238 -8.04 16.17 -11.66
N ALA A 239 -9.13 16.30 -12.44
CA ALA A 239 -9.49 15.26 -13.41
C ALA A 239 -8.36 14.97 -14.41
N LYS A 240 -7.56 15.99 -14.74
CA LYS A 240 -6.39 15.86 -15.61
C LYS A 240 -5.27 15.07 -14.94
N PHE A 241 -5.03 15.27 -13.63
CA PHE A 241 -4.06 14.50 -12.84
C PHE A 241 -4.34 13.00 -12.95
N TYR A 242 -5.58 12.57 -12.67
CA TYR A 242 -5.95 11.15 -12.75
C TYR A 242 -5.86 10.63 -14.19
N LYS A 243 -6.35 11.39 -15.16
CA LYS A 243 -6.26 11.01 -16.58
C LYS A 243 -4.81 10.81 -17.05
N ASP A 244 -3.88 11.63 -16.55
CA ASP A 244 -2.46 11.49 -16.89
C ASP A 244 -1.83 10.27 -16.20
N GLY A 245 -2.20 9.94 -14.96
CA GLY A 245 -1.77 8.71 -14.29
C GLY A 245 -2.34 7.44 -14.94
N GLU A 246 -3.60 7.46 -15.37
CA GLU A 246 -4.28 6.34 -16.03
C GLU A 246 -3.66 5.95 -17.38
N LYS A 247 -2.87 6.83 -18.01
CA LYS A 247 -2.07 6.49 -19.20
C LYS A 247 -0.98 5.47 -18.93
N PHE A 248 -0.54 5.36 -17.67
CA PHE A 248 0.58 4.51 -17.29
C PHE A 248 0.15 3.35 -16.40
N ILE A 249 -0.82 3.58 -15.51
CA ILE A 249 -1.39 2.56 -14.65
C ILE A 249 -2.90 2.63 -14.80
N GLU A 250 -3.50 1.64 -15.46
CA GLU A 250 -4.92 1.66 -15.84
C GLU A 250 -5.86 1.94 -14.64
N ASP A 251 -5.47 1.47 -13.45
CA ASP A 251 -6.24 1.59 -12.22
C ASP A 251 -5.71 2.70 -11.29
N PHE A 252 -4.98 3.69 -11.82
CA PHE A 252 -4.30 4.72 -11.03
C PHE A 252 -5.23 5.43 -10.02
N LYS A 253 -6.40 5.89 -10.46
CA LYS A 253 -7.38 6.54 -9.58
C LYS A 253 -7.93 5.61 -8.49
N LEU A 254 -8.05 4.32 -8.79
CA LEU A 254 -8.51 3.31 -7.88
C LEU A 254 -7.44 3.03 -6.80
N LEU A 255 -6.18 2.83 -7.21
CA LEU A 255 -5.03 2.63 -6.33
C LEU A 255 -4.85 3.75 -5.31
N HIS A 256 -5.13 5.00 -5.69
CA HIS A 256 -5.07 6.14 -4.78
C HIS A 256 -5.97 5.99 -3.54
N LYS A 257 -7.11 5.30 -3.65
CA LYS A 257 -8.02 5.06 -2.51
C LYS A 257 -7.47 4.04 -1.50
N PHE A 258 -6.47 3.25 -1.89
CA PHE A 258 -5.90 2.18 -1.07
C PHE A 258 -4.54 2.51 -0.46
N VAL A 259 -4.03 3.69 -0.77
CA VAL A 259 -2.94 4.33 -0.01
C VAL A 259 -3.50 4.75 1.36
N ILE A 260 -3.85 3.76 2.18
CA ILE A 260 -4.37 3.96 3.52
C ILE A 260 -3.19 4.37 4.41
N ALA A 261 -3.24 5.63 4.83
CA ALA A 261 -2.47 6.24 5.90
C ALA A 261 -2.12 5.25 7.04
N PRO A 262 -0.84 5.11 7.44
CA PRO A 262 -0.37 4.11 8.41
C PRO A 262 -1.06 4.11 9.78
N ASN A 263 -1.79 5.16 10.17
CA ASN A 263 -2.39 5.28 11.51
C ASN A 263 -3.90 5.59 11.52
N THR A 264 -4.63 5.37 10.43
CA THR A 264 -6.06 5.73 10.38
C THR A 264 -6.98 4.84 11.24
N PHE A 265 -6.48 3.73 11.77
CA PHE A 265 -7.26 2.78 12.58
C PHE A 265 -6.89 2.71 14.08
N TYR A 266 -6.00 3.57 14.58
CA TYR A 266 -5.68 3.64 16.02
C TYR A 266 -6.34 4.83 16.73
N LYS A 267 -7.56 5.20 16.34
CA LYS A 267 -8.41 6.01 17.22
C LYS A 267 -9.07 5.09 18.24
N LYS A 268 -8.39 4.93 19.39
CA LYS A 268 -8.89 4.54 20.72
C LYS A 268 -9.87 3.35 20.75
N PHE A 269 -9.36 2.19 21.15
CA PHE A 269 -10.07 1.37 22.15
C PHE A 269 -9.67 1.89 23.53
#